data_AF-A0A1X6ZK89-F1
#
_entry.id   AF-A0A1X6ZK89-F1
#
_cell.length_a   1.000
_cell.length_b   1.000
_cell.length_c   1.000
_cell.angle_alpha   90.00
_cell.angle_beta   90.00
_cell.angle_gamma   90.00
#
_symmetry.space_group_name_H-M   'P 1'
#
loop_
_entity.id
_entity.type
_entity.pdbx_description
1 polymer ?
#
loop_
_entity_poly.entity_id
_entity_poly.type
_entity_poly.pdbx_seq_one_letter_code
_entity_poly.pdbx_strand_id
1 'polypeptide(L)'
;MAFLTDRKRAHGLGASHSGTRQHWRMSMSSVALALLIPLFVFTFGAVLGGTYEEVVIYYQRPIPAAIAVLTFLVGFWHFRAGAQIMIEDYAQGLTRKALIIGVTCLSYALAAIGVLALIRLAL
;
A
#
# COMPACT_ATOMS: atom_id res chain seq x y z
N MET A 1 -22.69 1.09 40.63
CA MET A 1 -21.41 1.12 39.88
C MET A 1 -21.02 2.58 39.68
N ALA A 2 -19.81 2.98 40.06
CA ALA A 2 -19.34 4.34 39.81
C ALA A 2 -18.96 4.49 38.33
N PHE A 3 -19.64 5.39 37.61
CA PHE A 3 -19.29 5.71 36.22
C PHE A 3 -18.03 6.58 36.20
N LEU A 4 -16.94 6.03 35.66
CA LEU A 4 -15.70 6.77 35.39
C LEU A 4 -15.71 7.25 33.94
N THR A 5 -15.42 8.54 33.74
CA THR A 5 -15.22 9.12 32.42
C THR A 5 -13.98 8.54 31.75
N ASP A 6 -13.99 8.46 30.41
CA ASP A 6 -12.86 7.92 29.63
C ASP A 6 -11.57 8.70 29.90
N ARG A 7 -11.67 10.02 30.10
CA ARG A 7 -10.54 10.86 30.50
C ARG A 7 -9.93 10.41 31.83
N LYS A 8 -10.74 10.06 32.84
CA LYS A 8 -10.25 9.59 34.15
C LYS A 8 -9.63 8.20 34.06
N ARG A 9 -10.06 7.36 33.11
CA ARG A 9 -9.46 6.05 32.81
C ARG A 9 -8.12 6.18 32.08
N ALA A 10 -7.99 7.17 31.19
CA ALA A 10 -6.78 7.42 30.41
C ALA A 10 -5.71 8.23 31.15
N HIS A 11 -6.08 8.94 32.23
CA HIS A 11 -5.17 9.78 33.00
C HIS A 11 -4.05 8.93 33.64
N GLY A 12 -2.80 9.19 33.27
CA GLY A 12 -1.61 8.50 33.78
C GLY A 12 -1.16 7.28 32.96
N LEU A 13 -1.88 6.88 31.91
CA LEU A 13 -1.48 5.76 31.05
C LEU A 13 -0.39 6.12 30.01
N GLY A 14 -0.05 7.41 29.87
CA GLY A 14 0.93 7.90 28.90
C GLY A 14 0.48 7.71 27.44
N ALA A 15 1.29 8.16 26.48
CA ALA A 15 1.08 7.84 25.08
C ALA A 15 1.54 6.39 24.83
N SER A 16 0.82 5.61 24.01
CA SER A 16 1.27 4.27 23.61
C SER A 16 2.53 4.29 22.74
N HIS A 17 2.95 5.47 22.26
CA HIS A 17 4.09 5.75 21.37
C HIS A 17 4.14 4.95 20.05
N SER A 18 3.17 4.05 19.79
CA SER A 18 3.10 3.22 18.58
C SER A 18 2.39 3.91 17.42
N GLY A 19 1.41 4.78 17.71
CA GLY A 19 0.66 5.53 16.69
C GLY A 19 1.55 6.42 15.82
N THR A 20 2.56 7.05 16.42
CA THR A 20 3.50 7.93 15.71
C THR A 20 4.30 7.17 14.65
N ARG A 21 4.71 5.92 14.93
CA ARG A 21 5.47 5.10 13.98
C ARG A 21 4.63 4.68 12.79
N GLN A 22 3.37 4.30 13.02
CA GLN A 22 2.46 3.91 11.94
C GLN A 22 2.10 5.11 11.07
N HIS A 23 1.82 6.27 11.68
CA HIS A 23 1.58 7.51 10.96
C HIS A 23 2.79 7.93 10.11
N TRP A 24 3.99 7.92 10.69
CA TRP A 24 5.22 8.25 9.98
C TRP A 24 5.45 7.34 8.76
N ARG A 25 5.25 6.03 8.93
CA ARG A 25 5.31 5.06 7.84
C ARG A 25 4.33 5.40 6.70
N MET A 26 3.10 5.77 7.05
CA MET A 26 2.09 6.21 6.07
C MET A 26 2.52 7.49 5.33
N SER A 27 3.08 8.47 6.03
CA SER A 27 3.59 9.70 5.42
C SER A 27 4.73 9.42 4.46
N MET A 28 5.68 8.56 4.83
CA MET A 28 6.81 8.19 3.97
C MET A 28 6.35 7.56 2.65
N SER A 29 5.42 6.59 2.70
CA SER A 29 4.91 5.98 1.46
C SER A 29 4.04 6.94 0.66
N SER A 30 3.31 7.84 1.31
CA SER A 30 2.54 8.89 0.61
C SER A 30 3.46 9.78 -0.21
N VAL A 31 4.58 10.23 0.37
CA VAL A 31 5.58 11.05 -0.34
C VAL A 31 6.21 10.25 -1.48
N ALA A 32 6.56 8.99 -1.26
CA ALA A 32 7.08 8.12 -2.32
C ALA A 32 6.08 7.96 -3.48
N LEU A 33 4.80 7.73 -3.18
CA LEU A 33 3.74 7.59 -4.18
C LEU A 33 3.40 8.90 -4.88
N ALA A 34 3.50 10.04 -4.19
CA ALA A 34 3.33 11.35 -4.81
C ALA A 34 4.33 11.58 -5.97
N LEU A 35 5.50 10.95 -5.90
CA LEU A 35 6.50 10.95 -6.98
C LEU A 35 6.29 9.79 -7.96
N LEU A 36 6.07 8.57 -7.46
CA LEU A 36 5.96 7.37 -8.29
C LEU A 36 4.72 7.40 -9.19
N ILE A 37 3.58 7.90 -8.72
CA ILE A 37 2.33 7.87 -9.50
C ILE A 37 2.43 8.74 -10.77
N PRO A 38 2.87 10.01 -10.73
CA PRO A 38 3.10 10.77 -11.96
C PRO A 38 4.08 10.09 -12.92
N LEU A 39 5.21 9.58 -12.39
CA LEU A 39 6.19 8.86 -13.19
C LEU A 39 5.57 7.62 -13.86
N PHE A 40 4.81 6.83 -13.10
CA PHE A 40 4.11 5.65 -13.61
C PHE A 40 3.07 6.03 -14.65
N VAL A 41 2.27 7.08 -14.44
CA VAL A 41 1.27 7.55 -15.42
C VAL A 41 1.94 7.92 -16.74
N PHE A 42 3.05 8.64 -16.72
CA PHE A 42 3.76 9.00 -17.95
C PHE A 42 4.45 7.79 -18.60
N THR A 43 5.08 6.91 -17.83
CA THR A 43 5.78 5.75 -18.41
C THR A 43 4.82 4.69 -18.91
N PHE A 44 3.79 4.32 -18.15
CA PHE A 44 2.74 3.40 -18.56
C PHE A 44 1.91 4.01 -19.71
N GLY A 45 1.54 5.29 -19.59
CA GLY A 45 0.75 5.99 -20.59
C GLY A 45 1.42 6.07 -21.96
N ALA A 46 2.76 6.14 -22.01
CA ALA A 46 3.51 6.17 -23.27
C ALA A 46 3.39 4.89 -24.11
N VAL A 47 2.96 3.77 -23.52
CA VAL A 47 2.79 2.48 -24.22
C VAL A 47 1.37 1.94 -24.11
N LEU A 48 0.46 2.69 -23.49
CA LEU A 48 -0.94 2.32 -23.36
C LEU A 48 -1.61 2.29 -24.75
N GLY A 49 -2.24 1.17 -25.08
CA GLY A 49 -2.88 0.96 -26.38
C GLY A 49 -1.94 0.44 -27.48
N GLY A 50 -0.66 0.24 -27.17
CA GLY A 50 0.28 -0.43 -28.07
C GLY A 50 0.00 -1.93 -28.19
N THR A 51 0.66 -2.57 -29.16
CA THR A 51 0.62 -4.02 -29.33
C THR A 51 1.37 -4.73 -28.20
N TYR A 52 1.14 -6.03 -28.02
CA TYR A 52 1.87 -6.83 -27.04
C TYR A 52 3.40 -6.71 -27.23
N GLU A 53 3.86 -6.73 -28.48
CA GLU A 53 5.28 -6.64 -28.84
C GLU A 53 5.88 -5.28 -28.46
N GLU A 54 5.16 -4.19 -28.71
CA GLU A 54 5.58 -2.83 -28.33
C GLU A 54 5.72 -2.70 -26.80
N VAL A 55 4.76 -3.27 -26.06
CA VAL A 55 4.77 -3.28 -24.60
C VAL A 55 5.95 -4.09 -24.06
N VAL A 56 6.24 -5.26 -24.63
CA VAL A 56 7.41 -6.09 -24.25
C VAL A 56 8.70 -5.30 -24.46
N ILE A 57 8.91 -4.72 -25.65
CA ILE A 57 10.11 -3.94 -25.98
C ILE A 57 10.26 -2.74 -25.02
N TYR A 58 9.15 -2.11 -24.64
CA TYR A 58 9.18 -0.98 -23.72
C TYR A 58 9.59 -1.38 -22.30
N TYR A 59 9.03 -2.46 -21.75
CA TYR A 59 9.31 -2.92 -20.39
C TYR A 59 10.61 -3.74 -20.25
N GLN A 60 11.26 -4.11 -21.34
CA GLN A 60 12.67 -4.57 -21.31
C GLN A 60 13.63 -3.45 -20.88
N ARG A 61 13.23 -2.17 -20.95
CA ARG A 61 14.03 -1.05 -20.47
C ARG A 61 13.98 -0.98 -18.95
N PRO A 62 15.14 -0.81 -18.27
CA PRO A 62 15.21 -0.91 -16.82
C PRO A 62 14.43 0.18 -16.08
N ILE A 63 14.36 1.39 -16.63
CA ILE A 63 13.72 2.54 -15.98
C ILE A 63 12.19 2.40 -15.87
N PRO A 64 11.42 2.22 -16.96
CA PRO A 64 9.97 2.05 -16.85
C PRO A 64 9.59 0.78 -16.06
N ALA A 65 10.37 -0.30 -16.20
CA ALA A 65 10.18 -1.51 -15.39
C ALA A 65 10.37 -1.25 -13.90
N ALA A 66 11.45 -0.57 -13.50
CA ALA A 66 11.71 -0.24 -12.10
C ALA A 66 10.62 0.67 -11.51
N ILE A 67 10.18 1.69 -12.25
CA ILE A 67 9.08 2.57 -11.82
C ILE A 67 7.81 1.76 -11.59
N ALA A 68 7.44 0.86 -12.50
CA ALA A 68 6.25 0.04 -12.37
C ALA A 68 6.36 -0.96 -11.19
N VAL A 69 7.50 -1.64 -11.02
CA VAL A 69 7.76 -2.53 -9.88
C VAL A 69 7.66 -1.77 -8.55
N LEU A 70 8.31 -0.62 -8.43
CA LEU A 70 8.25 0.21 -7.21
C LEU A 70 6.83 0.71 -6.95
N THR A 71 6.08 1.08 -8.00
CA THR A 71 4.69 1.51 -7.88
C THR A 71 3.81 0.39 -7.32
N PHE A 72 3.96 -0.86 -7.78
CA PHE A 72 3.22 -1.97 -7.21
C PHE A 72 3.61 -2.26 -5.75
N LEU A 73 4.91 -2.34 -5.45
CA LEU A 73 5.38 -2.67 -4.10
C LEU A 73 4.97 -1.59 -3.08
N VAL A 74 5.25 -0.32 -3.37
CA VAL A 74 4.93 0.80 -2.47
C VAL A 74 3.43 1.07 -2.44
N GLY A 75 2.76 0.97 -3.60
CA GLY A 75 1.31 1.18 -3.73
C GLY A 75 0.51 0.20 -2.89
N PHE A 76 0.77 -1.10 -3.01
CA PHE A 76 0.06 -2.10 -2.22
C PHE A 76 0.47 -2.10 -0.74
N TRP A 77 1.70 -1.70 -0.41
CA TRP A 77 2.08 -1.45 0.97
C TRP A 77 1.29 -0.29 1.59
N HIS A 78 1.15 0.82 0.86
CA HIS A 78 0.38 1.99 1.29
C HIS A 78 -1.12 1.67 1.40
N PHE A 79 -1.68 0.97 0.41
CA PHE A 79 -3.05 0.48 0.43
C PHE A 79 -3.33 -0.37 1.67
N ARG A 80 -2.48 -1.36 1.97
CA ARG A 80 -2.61 -2.20 3.17
C ARG A 80 -2.65 -1.36 4.44
N ALA A 81 -1.73 -0.41 4.58
CA ALA A 81 -1.64 0.43 5.77
C ALA A 81 -2.88 1.32 5.96
N GLY A 82 -3.36 1.95 4.89
CA GLY A 82 -4.58 2.77 4.92
C GLY A 82 -5.84 1.95 5.17
N ALA A 83 -5.99 0.82 4.48
CA ALA A 83 -7.12 -0.08 4.67
C ALA A 83 -7.17 -0.68 6.07
N GLN A 84 -6.01 -0.99 6.68
CA GLN A 84 -5.96 -1.43 8.07
C GLN A 84 -6.52 -0.37 9.02
N ILE A 85 -6.15 0.91 8.85
CA ILE A 85 -6.68 2.01 9.68
C ILE A 85 -8.20 2.08 9.55
N MET A 86 -8.72 2.08 8.31
CA MET A 86 -10.18 2.07 8.07
C MET A 86 -10.86 0.86 8.73
N ILE A 87 -10.28 -0.34 8.63
CA ILE A 87 -10.83 -1.55 9.26
C ILE A 87 -10.82 -1.44 10.79
N GLU A 88 -9.77 -0.85 11.38
CA GLU A 88 -9.66 -0.62 12.81
C GLU A 88 -10.70 0.39 13.32
N ASP A 89 -11.06 1.38 12.50
CA ASP A 89 -12.06 2.40 12.83
C ASP A 89 -13.51 1.89 12.72
N TYR A 90 -13.79 0.99 11.77
CA TYR A 90 -15.17 0.61 11.42
C TYR A 90 -15.54 -0.85 11.69
N ALA A 91 -14.61 -1.73 12.06
CA ALA A 91 -14.89 -3.14 12.35
C ALA A 91 -14.42 -3.56 13.75
N GLN A 92 -15.04 -4.60 14.30
CA GLN A 92 -14.74 -5.10 15.64
C GLN A 92 -14.74 -6.63 15.71
N GLY A 93 -14.27 -7.17 16.84
CA GLY A 93 -14.28 -8.61 17.13
C GLY A 93 -13.53 -9.45 16.09
N LEU A 94 -14.13 -10.60 15.73
CA LEU A 94 -13.56 -11.52 14.74
C LEU A 94 -13.55 -10.93 13.32
N THR A 95 -14.57 -10.15 12.96
CA THR A 95 -14.66 -9.50 11.64
C THR A 95 -13.46 -8.60 11.38
N ARG A 96 -13.06 -7.76 12.35
CA ARG A 96 -11.86 -6.93 12.23
C ARG A 96 -10.62 -7.76 11.95
N LYS A 97 -10.42 -8.84 12.72
CA LYS A 97 -9.25 -9.73 12.56
C LYS A 97 -9.22 -10.37 11.17
N ALA A 98 -10.36 -10.91 10.72
CA ALA A 98 -10.49 -11.54 9.41
C ALA A 98 -10.22 -10.55 8.28
N LEU A 99 -10.76 -9.33 8.36
CA LEU A 99 -10.53 -8.28 7.36
C LEU A 99 -9.06 -7.82 7.30
N ILE A 100 -8.39 -7.66 8.44
CA ILE A 100 -6.97 -7.30 8.49
C ILE A 100 -6.10 -8.40 7.86
N ILE A 101 -6.40 -9.67 8.13
CA ILE A 101 -5.72 -10.81 7.51
C ILE A 101 -5.97 -10.80 6.00
N GLY A 102 -7.23 -10.66 5.60
CA GLY A 102 -7.66 -10.64 4.20
C GLY A 102 -6.97 -9.54 3.40
N VAL A 103 -7.01 -8.29 3.88
CA VAL A 103 -6.37 -7.17 3.17
C VAL A 103 -4.85 -7.32 3.13
N THR A 104 -4.24 -7.90 4.17
CA THR A 104 -2.79 -8.17 4.19
C THR A 104 -2.42 -9.19 3.12
N CYS A 105 -3.11 -10.32 3.06
CA CYS A 105 -2.88 -11.35 2.04
C CYS A 105 -3.13 -10.81 0.63
N LEU A 106 -4.25 -10.10 0.43
CA LEU A 106 -4.61 -9.49 -0.85
C LEU A 106 -3.52 -8.53 -1.33
N SER A 107 -3.04 -7.65 -0.45
CA SER A 107 -2.03 -6.64 -0.82
C SER A 107 -0.71 -7.30 -1.25
N TYR A 108 -0.25 -8.33 -0.53
CA TYR A 108 0.96 -9.05 -0.92
C TYR A 108 0.76 -9.87 -2.20
N ALA A 109 -0.40 -10.50 -2.37
CA ALA A 109 -0.71 -11.24 -3.59
C ALA A 109 -0.72 -10.33 -4.82
N LEU A 110 -1.40 -9.17 -4.75
CA LEU A 110 -1.47 -8.23 -5.86
C LEU A 110 -0.10 -7.61 -6.18
N ALA A 111 0.69 -7.27 -5.15
CA ALA A 111 2.06 -6.82 -5.34
C ALA A 111 2.92 -7.87 -6.04
N ALA A 112 2.88 -9.11 -5.57
CA ALA A 112 3.64 -10.22 -6.14
C ALA A 112 3.20 -10.52 -7.58
N ILE A 113 1.90 -10.59 -7.85
CA ILE A 113 1.36 -10.84 -9.19
C ILE A 113 1.80 -9.73 -10.16
N GLY A 114 1.68 -8.45 -9.77
CA GLY A 114 2.10 -7.32 -10.60
C GLY A 114 3.60 -7.36 -10.92
N VAL A 115 4.43 -7.65 -9.92
CA VAL A 115 5.89 -7.76 -10.10
C VAL A 115 6.25 -8.98 -10.96
N LEU A 116 5.64 -10.15 -10.71
CA LEU A 116 5.89 -11.36 -11.50
C LEU A 116 5.45 -11.18 -12.95
N ALA A 117 4.32 -10.53 -13.20
CA ALA A 117 3.85 -10.21 -14.54
C ALA A 117 4.86 -9.34 -15.28
N LEU A 118 5.40 -8.29 -14.64
CA LEU A 118 6.44 -7.45 -15.23
C LEU A 118 7.74 -8.21 -15.50
N ILE A 119 8.19 -9.05 -14.57
CA ILE A 119 9.40 -9.87 -14.75
C ILE A 119 9.21 -10.82 -15.93
N ARG A 120 8.05 -11.46 -16.05
CA ARG A 120 7.72 -12.36 -17.17
C ARG A 120 7.54 -11.64 -18.50
N LEU A 121 7.22 -10.36 -18.47
CA LEU A 121 7.09 -9.53 -19.66
C LEU A 121 8.44 -9.03 -20.15
N ALA A 122 9.38 -8.79 -19.22
CA ALA A 122 10.71 -8.25 -19.51
C ALA A 122 11.78 -9.32 -19.81
N LEU A 123 11.54 -10.58 -19.46
CA LEU A 123 12.40 -11.75 -19.75
C LEU A 123 11.79 -12.62 -20.83
#